data_AF-A0A1F8JNQ7-F1
#
_entry.id   AF-A0A1F8JNQ7-F1
#
_cell.length_a   1.000
_cell.length_b   1.000
_cell.length_c   1.000
_cell.angle_alpha   90.00
_cell.angle_beta   90.00
_cell.angle_gamma   90.00
#
_symmetry.space_group_name_H-M   'P 1'
#
loop_
_entity.id
_entity.type
_entity.pdbx_description
1 polymer ?
#
loop_
_entity_poly.entity_id
_entity_poly.type
_entity_poly.pdbx_seq_one_letter_code
_entity_poly.pdbx_strand_id
1 'polypeptide(L)'
;MPLKRTFCLTLSFFFLLWGLVAFTNESSKQIEQIDNQIQELQEMKRGFESRALRHDNQAERLQFEDQAVLETRRHLELADENRAKAAAVQEEIDRLEAKKQQLLRTTKKTR
;
A
#
# COMPACT_ATOMS: atom_id res chain seq x y z
N MET A 1 2.28 50.20 31.78
CA MET A 1 3.08 49.03 31.34
C MET A 1 2.19 47.93 30.73
N PRO A 2 1.65 48.08 29.50
CA PRO A 2 0.81 47.05 28.87
C PRO A 2 1.59 45.99 28.05
N LEU A 3 2.87 46.25 27.73
CA LEU A 3 3.68 45.45 26.81
C LEU A 3 3.83 43.97 27.19
N LYS A 4 3.83 43.63 28.49
CA LYS A 4 3.99 42.24 28.95
C LYS A 4 2.78 41.36 28.61
N ARG A 5 1.58 41.95 28.56
CA ARG A 5 0.33 41.22 28.26
C ARG A 5 0.18 40.93 26.77
N THR A 6 0.52 41.89 25.91
CA THR A 6 0.47 41.72 24.45
C THR A 6 1.52 40.72 23.97
N PHE A 7 2.74 40.75 24.53
CA PHE A 7 3.80 39.79 24.19
C PHE A 7 3.43 38.34 24.54
N CYS A 8 2.80 38.12 25.69
CA CYS A 8 2.37 36.78 26.10
C CYS A 8 1.27 36.22 25.18
N LEU A 9 0.31 37.07 24.79
CA LEU A 9 -0.76 36.70 23.85
C LEU A 9 -0.22 36.35 22.47
N THR A 10 0.72 37.13 21.93
CA THR A 10 1.32 36.82 20.61
C THR A 10 2.19 35.57 20.65
N LEU A 11 2.89 35.32 21.76
CA LEU A 11 3.70 34.11 21.94
C LEU A 11 2.83 32.86 22.04
N SER A 12 1.74 32.89 22.81
CA SER A 12 0.78 31.78 22.87
C SER A 12 0.10 31.53 21.52
N PHE A 13 -0.22 32.59 20.77
CA PHE A 13 -0.77 32.48 19.43
C PHE A 13 0.23 31.85 18.45
N PHE A 14 1.51 32.21 18.57
CA PHE A 14 2.59 31.63 17.78
C PHE A 14 2.76 30.13 18.04
N PHE A 15 2.74 29.71 19.31
CA PHE A 15 2.80 28.28 19.68
C PHE A 15 1.57 27.49 19.22
N LEU A 16 0.38 28.10 19.26
CA LEU A 16 -0.85 27.48 18.72
C LEU A 16 -0.76 27.27 17.20
N LEU A 17 -0.26 28.28 16.46
CA LEU A 17 -0.04 28.18 15.02
C LEU A 17 1.01 27.12 14.66
N TRP A 18 2.11 27.06 15.40
CA TRP A 18 3.16 26.05 15.18
C TRP A 18 2.69 24.63 15.48
N GLY A 19 1.91 24.43 16.56
CA GLY A 19 1.36 23.13 16.91
C GLY A 19 0.43 22.56 15.84
N LEU A 20 -0.40 23.41 15.22
CA LEU A 20 -1.29 23.01 14.12
C LEU A 20 -0.51 22.56 12.87
N VAL A 21 0.56 23.28 12.51
CA VAL A 21 1.40 22.93 11.34
C VAL A 21 2.15 21.61 11.54
N ALA A 22 2.68 21.38 12.75
CA ALA A 22 3.40 20.14 13.07
C ALA A 22 2.49 18.90 12.96
N PHE A 23 1.26 18.98 13.46
CA PHE A 23 0.30 17.87 13.40
C PHE A 23 -0.12 17.52 11.96
N THR A 24 -0.30 18.53 11.11
CA THR A 24 -0.64 18.30 9.70
C THR A 24 0.49 17.65 8.90
N ASN A 25 1.74 18.00 9.18
CA ASN A 25 2.90 17.41 8.50
C ASN A 25 3.10 15.94 8.86
N GLU A 26 2.86 15.56 10.11
CA GLU A 26 3.02 14.17 10.56
C GLU A 26 2.00 13.24 9.88
N SER A 27 0.74 13.66 9.80
CA SER A 27 -0.31 12.90 9.12
C SER A 27 -0.05 12.75 7.62
N SER A 28 0.47 13.81 6.97
CA SER A 28 0.84 13.78 5.56
C SER A 28 1.97 12.78 5.28
N LYS A 29 3.00 12.75 6.13
CA LYS A 29 4.12 11.80 6.00
C LYS A 29 3.68 10.35 6.14
N GLN A 30 2.78 10.08 7.08
CA GLN A 30 2.26 8.72 7.28
C GLN A 30 1.43 8.24 6.08
N ILE A 31 0.67 9.12 5.45
CA ILE A 31 -0.08 8.79 4.22
C ILE A 31 0.89 8.52 3.05
N GLU A 32 1.92 9.35 2.89
CA GLU A 32 2.95 9.18 1.87
C GLU A 32 3.71 7.85 2.03
N GLN A 33 4.04 7.47 3.27
CA GLN A 33 4.65 6.17 3.55
C GLN A 33 3.75 5.00 3.16
N ILE A 34 2.45 5.08 3.45
CA ILE A 34 1.48 4.05 3.06
C ILE A 34 1.38 3.98 1.54
N ASP A 35 1.40 5.10 0.84
CA ASP A 35 1.35 5.14 -0.63
C ASP A 35 2.57 4.48 -1.27
N ASN A 36 3.77 4.75 -0.75
CA ASN A 36 4.99 4.10 -1.20
C ASN A 36 4.93 2.58 -0.98
N GLN A 37 4.45 2.13 0.19
CA GLN A 37 4.27 0.71 0.48
C GLN A 37 3.26 0.04 -0.45
N ILE A 38 2.14 0.70 -0.74
CA ILE A 38 1.14 0.20 -1.70
C ILE A 38 1.78 0.06 -3.09
N GLN A 39 2.56 1.03 -3.53
CA GLN A 39 3.22 0.98 -4.84
C GLN A 39 4.21 -0.20 -4.93
N GLU A 40 5.05 -0.41 -3.91
CA GLU A 40 5.97 -1.54 -3.85
C GLU A 40 5.23 -2.90 -3.90
N LEU A 41 4.13 -3.01 -3.14
CA LEU A 41 3.30 -4.22 -3.15
C LEU A 41 2.59 -4.43 -4.49
N GLN A 42 2.16 -3.37 -5.18
CA GLN A 42 1.58 -3.47 -6.53
C GLN A 42 2.59 -3.99 -7.55
N GLU A 43 3.84 -3.54 -7.48
CA GLU A 43 4.92 -4.06 -8.32
C GLU A 43 5.19 -5.54 -8.03
N MET A 44 5.22 -5.92 -6.75
CA MET A 44 5.38 -7.32 -6.33
C MET A 44 4.23 -8.20 -6.84
N LYS A 45 2.98 -7.74 -6.69
CA LYS A 45 1.78 -8.43 -7.18
C LYS A 45 1.87 -8.68 -8.69
N ARG A 46 2.21 -7.64 -9.47
CA ARG A 46 2.40 -7.76 -10.93
C ARG A 46 3.47 -8.78 -11.28
N GLY A 47 4.54 -8.85 -10.49
CA GLY A 47 5.59 -9.85 -10.63
C GLY A 47 5.06 -11.28 -10.49
N PHE A 48 4.24 -11.54 -9.49
CA PHE A 48 3.61 -12.86 -9.29
C PHE A 48 2.58 -13.19 -10.38
N GLU A 49 1.72 -12.24 -10.75
CA GLU A 49 0.75 -12.42 -11.84
C GLU A 49 1.44 -12.75 -13.17
N SER A 50 2.54 -12.05 -13.49
CA SER A 50 3.32 -12.33 -14.69
C SER A 50 3.93 -13.73 -14.68
N ARG A 51 4.41 -14.21 -13.52
CA ARG A 51 4.94 -15.57 -13.38
C ARG A 51 3.85 -16.63 -13.52
N ALA A 52 2.67 -16.40 -12.93
CA ALA A 52 1.53 -17.28 -13.10
C ALA A 52 1.18 -17.45 -14.57
N LEU A 53 1.03 -16.33 -15.30
CA LEU A 53 0.71 -16.34 -16.73
C LEU A 53 1.77 -17.07 -17.57
N ARG A 54 3.05 -16.94 -17.23
CA ARG A 54 4.12 -17.68 -17.93
C ARG A 54 3.97 -19.18 -17.76
N HIS A 55 3.64 -19.64 -16.55
CA HIS A 55 3.44 -21.06 -16.28
C HIS A 55 2.15 -21.58 -16.91
N ASP A 56 1.06 -20.80 -16.91
CA ASP A 56 -0.16 -21.15 -17.65
C ASP A 56 0.13 -21.34 -19.13
N ASN A 57 0.79 -20.37 -19.77
CA ASN A 57 1.15 -20.45 -21.19
C ASN A 57 2.04 -21.66 -21.49
N GLN A 58 2.89 -22.08 -20.54
CA GLN A 58 3.74 -23.26 -20.71
C GLN A 58 2.91 -24.55 -20.57
N ALA A 59 2.00 -24.61 -19.60
CA ALA A 59 1.07 -25.73 -19.46
C ALA A 59 0.18 -25.87 -20.70
N GLU A 60 -0.34 -24.77 -21.23
CA GLU A 60 -1.16 -24.76 -22.44
C GLU A 60 -0.41 -25.26 -23.68
N ARG A 61 0.91 -25.07 -23.75
CA ARG A 61 1.73 -25.63 -24.83
C ARG A 61 1.93 -27.14 -24.65
N LEU A 62 2.27 -27.56 -23.44
CA LEU A 62 2.60 -28.94 -23.12
C LEU A 62 1.36 -29.85 -23.08
N GLN A 63 0.14 -29.32 -22.93
CA GLN A 63 -1.08 -30.12 -22.87
C GLN A 63 -1.34 -30.96 -24.13
N PHE A 64 -0.71 -30.60 -25.25
CA PHE A 64 -0.81 -31.32 -26.53
C PHE A 64 0.26 -32.41 -26.71
N GLU A 65 1.20 -32.52 -25.76
CA GLU A 65 2.27 -33.51 -25.77
C GLU A 65 1.91 -34.69 -24.85
N ASP A 66 1.61 -35.86 -25.44
CA ASP A 66 1.18 -37.06 -24.70
C ASP A 66 2.16 -37.50 -23.59
N GLN A 67 3.45 -37.19 -23.73
CA GLN A 67 4.48 -37.54 -22.76
C GLN A 67 4.66 -36.49 -21.64
N ALA A 68 4.08 -35.30 -21.78
CA ALA A 68 4.33 -34.15 -20.90
C ALA A 68 3.24 -33.91 -19.86
N VAL A 69 2.37 -34.89 -19.58
CA VAL A 69 1.24 -34.75 -18.64
C VAL A 69 1.69 -34.31 -17.23
N LEU A 70 2.78 -34.88 -16.72
CA LEU A 70 3.31 -34.52 -15.40
C LEU A 70 3.90 -33.11 -15.38
N GLU A 71 4.55 -32.70 -16.46
CA GLU A 71 5.14 -31.36 -16.58
C GLU A 71 4.05 -30.29 -16.71
N THR A 72 3.01 -30.58 -17.48
CA THR A 72 1.81 -29.74 -17.59
C THR A 72 1.19 -29.49 -16.22
N ARG A 73 0.97 -30.55 -15.42
CA ARG A 73 0.45 -30.43 -14.05
C ARG A 73 1.34 -29.57 -13.16
N ARG A 74 2.65 -29.79 -13.21
CA ARG A 74 3.61 -28.98 -12.43
C ARG A 74 3.51 -27.49 -12.80
N HIS A 75 3.36 -27.16 -14.07
CA HIS A 75 3.20 -25.77 -14.49
C HIS A 75 1.88 -25.16 -14.01
N LEU A 76 0.78 -25.92 -14.01
CA LEU A 76 -0.49 -25.47 -13.43
C LEU A 76 -0.37 -25.21 -11.92
N GLU A 77 0.27 -26.13 -11.18
CA GLU A 77 0.52 -25.95 -9.75
C GLU A 77 1.36 -24.70 -9.47
N LEU A 78 2.43 -24.47 -10.24
CA LEU A 78 3.25 -23.26 -10.12
C LEU A 78 2.46 -21.99 -10.47
N ALA A 79 1.55 -22.05 -11.44
CA ALA A 79 0.69 -20.93 -11.77
C ALA A 79 -0.25 -20.60 -10.60
N ASP A 80 -0.88 -21.60 -10.01
CA ASP A 80 -1.77 -21.46 -8.86
C ASP A 80 -1.04 -20.94 -7.61
N GLU A 81 0.18 -21.42 -7.35
CA GLU A 81 1.01 -20.89 -6.27
C GLU A 81 1.31 -19.40 -6.46
N ASN A 82 1.63 -18.97 -7.68
CA ASN A 82 1.90 -17.57 -7.95
C ASN A 82 0.62 -16.72 -7.85
N ARG A 83 -0.54 -17.25 -8.26
CA ARG A 83 -1.84 -16.58 -8.05
C ARG A 83 -2.16 -16.43 -6.56
N ALA A 84 -1.92 -17.47 -5.75
CA ALA A 84 -2.12 -17.42 -4.31
C ALA A 84 -1.20 -16.36 -3.66
N LYS A 85 0.06 -16.26 -4.08
CA LYS A 85 0.99 -15.20 -3.64
C LYS A 85 0.50 -13.81 -4.04
N ALA A 86 0.03 -13.64 -5.29
CA ALA A 86 -0.55 -12.38 -5.75
C ALA A 86 -1.81 -11.99 -4.95
N ALA A 87 -2.66 -12.96 -4.61
CA ALA A 87 -3.85 -12.73 -3.79
C ALA A 87 -3.48 -12.30 -2.36
N ALA A 88 -2.49 -12.95 -1.73
CA ALA A 88 -2.01 -12.56 -0.41
C ALA A 88 -1.44 -11.12 -0.40
N VAL A 89 -0.72 -10.74 -1.46
CA VAL A 89 -0.25 -9.35 -1.62
C VAL A 89 -1.42 -8.37 -1.79
N GLN A 90 -2.46 -8.76 -2.53
CA GLN A 90 -3.66 -7.92 -2.68
C GLN A 90 -4.36 -7.69 -1.34
N GLU A 91 -4.50 -8.71 -0.49
CA GLU A 91 -5.08 -8.54 0.84
C GLU A 91 -4.31 -7.51 1.69
N GLU A 92 -2.98 -7.48 1.57
CA GLU A 92 -2.16 -6.51 2.29
C GLU A 92 -2.31 -5.09 1.72
N ILE A 93 -2.43 -4.96 0.39
CA ILE A 93 -2.78 -3.68 -0.26
C ILE A 93 -4.13 -3.18 0.27
N ASP A 94 -5.15 -4.04 0.30
CA ASP A 94 -6.50 -3.68 0.75
C ASP A 94 -6.51 -3.19 2.21
N ARG A 95 -5.71 -3.83 3.08
CA ARG A 95 -5.51 -3.40 4.47
C ARG A 95 -4.87 -2.02 4.56
N LEU A 96 -3.83 -1.77 3.78
CA LEU A 96 -3.15 -0.47 3.75
C LEU A 96 -4.04 0.63 3.19
N GLU A 97 -4.84 0.34 2.16
CA GLU A 97 -5.83 1.27 1.61
C GLU A 97 -6.91 1.62 2.65
N ALA A 98 -7.42 0.62 3.38
CA ALA A 98 -8.37 0.84 4.47
C ALA A 98 -7.75 1.72 5.58
N LYS A 99 -6.49 1.47 5.95
CA LYS A 99 -5.75 2.29 6.92
C LYS A 99 -5.58 3.73 6.44
N LYS A 100 -5.20 3.94 5.17
CA LYS A 100 -5.11 5.27 4.56
C LYS A 100 -6.45 6.01 4.61
N GLN A 101 -7.54 5.33 4.28
CA GLN A 101 -8.88 5.92 4.35
C GLN A 101 -9.26 6.36 5.77
N GLN A 102 -8.90 5.58 6.80
CA GLN A 102 -9.13 5.95 8.20
C GLN A 102 -8.34 7.20 8.60
N LEU A 103 -7.07 7.30 8.18
CA LEU A 103 -6.24 8.48 8.44
C LEU A 103 -6.81 9.73 7.75
N LEU A 104 -7.26 9.60 6.50
CA LEU A 104 -7.90 10.69 5.74
C LEU A 104 -9.22 11.16 6.37
N ARG A 105 -10.03 10.24 6.91
CA ARG A 105 -11.26 10.60 7.63
C ARG A 105 -10.96 11.32 8.95
N THR A 106 -9.96 10.84 9.69
CA THR A 106 -9.56 11.44 10.97
C THR A 106 -9.03 12.86 10.77
N THR A 107 -8.15 13.06 9.79
CA THR A 107 -7.62 14.38 9.43
C THR A 107 -8.68 15.37 8.91
N LYS A 108 -9.71 14.89 8.19
CA LYS A 108 -10.83 15.74 7.77
C LYS A 108 -11.75 16.16 8.92
N LYS A 109 -11.87 15.35 9.98
CA LYS A 109 -12.75 15.64 11.14
C LYS A 109 -12.15 16.67 12.11
N THR A 110 -10.83 16.86 12.06
CA THR A 110 -10.10 17.83 12.89
C THR A 110 -9.98 19.23 12.25
N ARG A 111 -10.48 19.39 11.01
CA ARG A 111 -10.55 20.67 10.29
C ARG A 111 -11.97 21.22 10.34
#